data_AF-A0A932RDI5-F1
#
_entry.id   AF-A0A932RDI5-F1
#
_cell.length_a   1.000
_cell.length_b   1.000
_cell.length_c   1.000
_cell.angle_alpha   90.00
_cell.angle_beta   90.00
_cell.angle_gamma   90.00
#
_symmetry.space_group_name_H-M   'P 1'
#
loop_
_entity.id
_entity.type
_entity.pdbx_description
1 polymer ?
#
loop_
_entity_poly.entity_id
_entity_poly.type
_entity_poly.pdbx_seq_one_letter_code
_entity_poly.pdbx_strand_id
1 'polypeptide(L)'
;MKGGQELLKSGSRAEFIRRFRGSAPAAQLNIFYRWTGRDLGDLHRLALGDPFSLKPPTPAELLSDPSGINRWHGKNLMPPWLPWLSRFEKVFFRHGAQFFGHNRTTYMRLAGPGYFQALTAGDAPEITRRYGIESPELHLLFDYTSIPPGEAQRKDLPPIRDNQSCPIRVFADLRDFVIFLDRDLLVGPAFGLRNPAKPIGFFALLRHNFPEAATRR
;
A
#
# COMPACT_ATOMS: atom_id res chain seq x y z
N MET A 1 -26.12 8.58 -1.63
CA MET A 1 -24.77 8.01 -1.83
C MET A 1 -24.09 7.88 -0.47
N LYS A 2 -23.97 6.67 0.12
CA LYS A 2 -23.55 6.51 1.54
C LYS A 2 -22.59 5.35 1.86
N GLY A 3 -22.22 4.50 0.90
CA GLY A 3 -21.60 3.20 1.19
C GLY A 3 -20.25 3.19 1.93
N GLY A 4 -19.30 4.06 1.61
CA GLY A 4 -17.97 4.06 2.26
C GLY A 4 -17.99 4.57 3.70
N GLN A 5 -18.69 5.68 3.93
CA GLN A 5 -18.83 6.28 5.26
C GLN A 5 -19.73 5.47 6.19
N GLU A 6 -20.75 4.78 5.69
CA GLU A 6 -21.58 3.89 6.51
C GLU A 6 -20.82 2.67 7.02
N LEU A 7 -19.82 2.19 6.27
CA LEU A 7 -18.94 1.11 6.72
C LEU A 7 -18.01 1.54 7.86
N LEU A 8 -17.49 2.77 7.82
CA LEU A 8 -16.60 3.31 8.84
C LEU A 8 -17.32 3.71 10.14
N LYS A 9 -18.63 3.97 10.07
CA LYS A 9 -19.48 4.21 11.25
C LYS A 9 -19.73 2.97 12.12
N SER A 10 -19.22 1.82 11.71
CA SER A 10 -19.47 0.54 12.39
C SER A 10 -18.75 0.37 13.74
N GLY A 11 -17.90 1.31 14.13
CA GLY A 11 -17.36 1.46 15.49
C GLY A 11 -16.18 0.55 15.85
N SER A 12 -16.06 -0.64 15.25
CA SER A 12 -14.92 -1.55 15.45
C SER A 12 -14.30 -2.01 14.14
N ARG A 13 -13.02 -2.39 14.20
CA ARG A 13 -12.29 -2.91 13.05
C ARG A 13 -12.89 -4.23 12.57
N ALA A 14 -13.26 -5.12 13.50
CA ALA A 14 -13.87 -6.40 13.19
C ALA A 14 -15.19 -6.25 12.41
N GLU A 15 -16.06 -5.33 12.83
CA GLU A 15 -17.33 -5.08 12.14
C GLU A 15 -17.12 -4.45 10.76
N PHE A 16 -16.15 -3.53 10.63
CA PHE A 16 -15.75 -3.00 9.32
C PHE A 16 -15.30 -4.13 8.38
N ILE A 17 -14.38 -4.99 8.82
CA ILE A 17 -13.86 -6.09 8.00
C ILE A 17 -15.00 -7.04 7.63
N ARG A 18 -15.85 -7.42 8.59
CA ARG A 18 -16.98 -8.33 8.35
C ARG A 18 -17.91 -7.78 7.26
N ARG A 19 -18.26 -6.49 7.31
CA ARG A 19 -19.12 -5.86 6.29
C ARG A 19 -18.42 -5.71 4.95
N PHE A 20 -17.15 -5.29 4.95
CA PHE A 20 -16.36 -5.14 3.74
C PHE A 20 -16.18 -6.48 3.02
N ARG A 21 -15.80 -7.53 3.76
CA ARG A 21 -15.62 -8.89 3.24
C ARG A 21 -16.92 -9.63 2.95
N GLY A 22 -18.02 -9.24 3.57
CA GLY A 22 -19.36 -9.73 3.22
C GLY A 22 -19.85 -9.28 1.84
N SER A 23 -19.16 -8.33 1.20
CA SER A 23 -19.45 -7.89 -0.16
C SER A 23 -18.73 -8.74 -1.20
N ALA A 24 -19.33 -8.90 -2.40
CA ALA A 24 -18.67 -9.58 -3.51
C ALA A 24 -17.35 -8.88 -3.93
N PRO A 25 -16.35 -9.61 -4.46
CA PRO A 25 -15.10 -9.08 -5.01
C PRO A 25 -15.18 -7.74 -5.74
N ALA A 26 -15.99 -7.66 -6.79
CA ALA A 26 -16.16 -6.44 -7.58
C ALA A 26 -16.75 -5.28 -6.76
N ALA A 27 -17.65 -5.59 -5.82
CA ALA A 27 -18.21 -4.60 -4.91
C ALA A 27 -17.16 -4.08 -3.91
N GLN A 28 -16.28 -4.95 -3.39
CA GLN A 28 -15.16 -4.54 -2.54
C GLN A 28 -14.25 -3.52 -3.25
N LEU A 29 -13.86 -3.81 -4.50
CA LEU A 29 -13.03 -2.92 -5.30
C LEU A 29 -13.74 -1.58 -5.59
N ASN A 30 -15.04 -1.63 -5.89
CA ASN A 30 -15.84 -0.42 -6.11
C ASN A 30 -15.98 0.44 -4.84
N ILE A 31 -16.13 -0.19 -3.67
CA ILE A 31 -16.13 0.50 -2.37
C ILE A 31 -14.76 1.14 -2.12
N PHE A 32 -13.69 0.37 -2.28
CA PHE A 32 -12.30 0.80 -2.10
C PHE A 32 -11.98 2.05 -2.92
N TYR A 33 -12.31 2.06 -4.21
CA TYR A 33 -12.03 3.21 -5.08
C TYR A 33 -12.90 4.45 -4.83
N ARG A 34 -13.94 4.34 -3.99
CA ARG A 34 -14.78 5.46 -3.58
C ARG A 34 -14.29 6.12 -2.29
N TRP A 35 -13.28 5.57 -1.62
CA TRP A 35 -12.74 6.18 -0.41
C TRP A 35 -12.09 7.53 -0.69
N THR A 36 -12.49 8.49 0.13
CA THR A 36 -11.96 9.84 0.19
C THR A 36 -10.74 9.89 1.10
N GLY A 37 -10.06 11.04 1.09
CA GLY A 37 -8.98 11.32 2.03
C GLY A 37 -9.32 11.13 3.50
N ARG A 38 -10.52 11.58 3.88
CA ARG A 38 -11.05 11.42 5.23
C ARG A 38 -11.21 9.94 5.55
N ASP A 39 -11.82 9.17 4.65
CA ASP A 39 -12.02 7.74 4.84
C ASP A 39 -10.70 7.00 5.05
N LEU A 40 -9.65 7.35 4.29
CA LEU A 40 -8.31 6.76 4.44
C LEU A 40 -7.67 7.08 5.81
N GLY A 41 -7.83 8.31 6.30
CA GLY A 41 -7.38 8.68 7.65
C GLY A 41 -8.17 7.96 8.75
N ASP A 42 -9.49 7.78 8.55
CA ASP A 42 -10.35 7.05 9.48
C ASP A 42 -10.01 5.55 9.51
N LEU A 43 -9.75 4.93 8.36
CA LEU A 43 -9.26 3.56 8.25
C LEU A 43 -7.92 3.37 8.97
N HIS A 44 -6.99 4.32 8.83
CA HIS A 44 -5.72 4.27 9.54
C HIS A 44 -5.91 4.34 11.06
N ARG A 45 -6.77 5.25 11.55
CA ARG A 45 -7.10 5.32 12.99
C ARG A 45 -7.75 4.03 13.48
N LEU A 46 -8.63 3.44 12.68
CA LEU A 46 -9.27 2.16 12.97
C LEU A 46 -8.25 1.02 13.05
N ALA A 47 -7.23 1.02 12.19
CA ALA A 47 -6.16 0.02 12.20
C ALA A 47 -5.28 0.11 13.46
N LEU A 48 -5.02 1.33 13.95
CA LEU A 48 -4.22 1.58 15.15
C LEU A 48 -4.98 1.31 16.46
N GLY A 49 -6.29 1.59 16.50
CA GLY A 49 -7.06 1.57 17.74
C GLY A 49 -7.53 0.20 18.23
N ASP A 50 -7.46 -0.84 17.40
CA ASP A 50 -7.92 -2.19 17.73
C ASP A 50 -6.76 -3.18 17.63
N PRO A 51 -6.29 -3.77 18.76
CA PRO A 51 -5.14 -4.66 18.77
C PRO A 51 -5.38 -5.84 17.82
N PHE A 52 -4.48 -5.95 16.86
CA PHE A 52 -4.62 -6.88 15.76
C PHE A 52 -4.60 -8.33 16.28
N SER A 53 -5.76 -8.99 16.27
CA SER A 53 -5.88 -10.39 16.72
C SER A 53 -5.35 -11.41 15.69
N LEU A 54 -4.97 -10.95 14.50
CA LEU A 54 -4.36 -11.79 13.47
C LEU A 54 -2.87 -11.49 13.42
N LYS A 55 -2.03 -12.50 13.23
CA LYS A 55 -0.62 -12.28 12.92
C LYS A 55 -0.53 -11.62 11.53
N PRO A 56 0.18 -10.48 11.36
CA PRO A 56 0.35 -9.90 10.03
C PRO A 56 1.07 -10.89 9.13
N PRO A 57 0.64 -11.03 7.86
CA PRO A 57 1.38 -11.86 6.92
C PRO A 57 2.78 -11.26 6.75
N THR A 58 3.78 -12.11 6.89
CA THR A 58 5.17 -11.79 6.59
C THR A 58 5.30 -11.39 5.12
N PRO A 59 6.32 -10.58 4.75
CA PRO A 59 6.61 -10.29 3.35
C PRO A 59 6.72 -11.54 2.46
N ALA A 60 7.21 -12.66 3.01
CA ALA A 60 7.25 -13.94 2.32
C ALA A 60 5.85 -14.51 2.01
N GLU A 61 4.92 -14.43 2.97
CA GLU A 61 3.52 -14.86 2.77
C GLU A 61 2.77 -13.97 1.77
N LEU A 62 3.11 -12.67 1.73
CA LEU A 62 2.56 -11.72 0.76
C LEU A 62 2.96 -12.06 -0.68
N LEU A 63 4.14 -12.65 -0.89
CA LEU A 63 4.68 -13.02 -2.21
C LEU A 63 4.64 -14.52 -2.50
N SER A 64 3.74 -15.25 -1.87
CA SER A 64 3.51 -16.68 -2.14
C SER A 64 2.92 -16.97 -3.55
N ASP A 65 2.75 -15.96 -4.39
CA ASP A 65 2.31 -16.09 -5.77
C ASP A 65 3.39 -16.84 -6.61
N PRO A 66 3.02 -17.91 -7.34
CA PRO A 66 3.95 -18.68 -8.17
C PRO A 66 4.71 -17.85 -9.22
N SER A 67 4.15 -16.72 -9.68
CA SER A 67 4.82 -15.81 -10.62
C SER A 67 5.95 -14.98 -9.97
N GLY A 68 6.04 -15.02 -8.63
CA GLY A 68 6.93 -14.18 -7.84
C GLY A 68 6.57 -12.68 -7.91
N ILE A 69 5.37 -12.34 -8.40
CA ILE A 69 4.83 -10.99 -8.46
C ILE A 69 3.49 -10.95 -7.72
N ASN A 70 3.32 -9.97 -6.84
CA ASN A 70 2.05 -9.70 -6.19
C ASN A 70 1.57 -8.27 -6.49
N ARG A 71 0.29 -8.11 -6.82
CA ARG A 71 -0.30 -6.81 -7.21
C ARG A 71 -1.32 -6.34 -6.20
N TRP A 72 -1.24 -5.06 -5.87
CA TRP A 72 -2.15 -4.40 -4.94
C TRP A 72 -2.73 -3.15 -5.58
N HIS A 73 -4.05 -3.07 -5.62
CA HIS A 73 -4.76 -1.86 -6.02
C HIS A 73 -4.53 -0.78 -4.97
N GLY A 74 -4.15 0.40 -5.39
CA GLY A 74 -3.85 1.54 -4.53
C GLY A 74 -4.86 2.67 -4.68
N LYS A 75 -5.22 3.29 -3.56
CA LYS A 75 -6.04 4.51 -3.50
C LYS A 75 -5.38 5.54 -2.60
N ASN A 76 -5.11 6.75 -3.11
CA ASN A 76 -4.51 7.84 -2.34
C ASN A 76 -5.39 9.12 -2.36
N LEU A 77 -4.84 10.17 -1.75
CA LEU A 77 -5.37 11.52 -1.54
C LEU A 77 -5.22 12.49 -2.73
N MET A 78 -4.99 12.00 -3.95
CA MET A 78 -4.92 12.90 -5.10
C MET A 78 -6.25 13.64 -5.33
N PRO A 79 -6.22 14.83 -5.96
CA PRO A 79 -7.38 15.70 -6.03
C PRO A 79 -8.63 15.02 -6.56
N PRO A 80 -9.81 15.24 -5.93
CA PRO A 80 -11.04 14.51 -6.27
C PRO A 80 -11.51 14.77 -7.71
N TRP A 81 -11.08 15.87 -8.33
CA TRP A 81 -11.39 16.21 -9.72
C TRP A 81 -10.55 15.43 -10.75
N LEU A 82 -9.53 14.67 -10.33
CA LEU A 82 -8.72 13.79 -11.19
C LEU A 82 -8.71 12.36 -10.61
N PRO A 83 -9.85 11.65 -10.64
CA PRO A 83 -10.00 10.36 -9.96
C PRO A 83 -9.03 9.28 -10.47
N TRP A 84 -8.59 9.36 -11.72
CA TRP A 84 -7.58 8.44 -12.27
C TRP A 84 -6.18 8.64 -11.67
N LEU A 85 -5.85 9.84 -11.18
CA LEU A 85 -4.59 10.09 -10.46
C LEU A 85 -4.64 9.57 -9.03
N SER A 86 -5.84 9.32 -8.50
CA SER A 86 -6.01 8.77 -7.16
C SER A 86 -5.80 7.26 -7.08
N ARG A 87 -5.76 6.59 -8.25
CA ARG A 87 -5.60 5.15 -8.37
C ARG A 87 -4.20 4.81 -8.85
N PHE A 88 -3.65 3.75 -8.29
CA PHE A 88 -2.36 3.21 -8.68
C PHE A 88 -2.35 1.71 -8.39
N GLU A 89 -1.28 1.03 -8.76
CA GLU A 89 -0.99 -0.31 -8.24
C GLU A 89 0.39 -0.31 -7.61
N LYS A 90 0.57 -1.03 -6.51
CA LYS A 90 1.90 -1.47 -6.08
C LYS A 90 2.12 -2.89 -6.59
N VAL A 91 3.22 -3.08 -7.29
CA VAL A 91 3.65 -4.37 -7.82
C VAL A 91 4.87 -4.79 -7.03
N PHE A 92 4.75 -5.85 -6.27
CA PHE A 92 5.80 -6.39 -5.41
C PHE A 92 6.45 -7.59 -6.07
N PHE A 93 7.74 -7.78 -5.83
CA PHE A 93 8.51 -8.91 -6.30
C PHE A 93 9.67 -9.22 -5.36
N ARG A 94 10.25 -10.40 -5.50
CA ARG A 94 11.37 -10.87 -4.68
C ARG A 94 12.67 -10.91 -5.49
N HIS A 95 13.77 -10.56 -4.84
CA HIS A 95 15.12 -10.80 -5.34
C HIS A 95 16.01 -11.28 -4.18
N GLY A 96 16.48 -12.52 -4.23
CA GLY A 96 17.17 -13.16 -3.11
C GLY A 96 16.28 -13.22 -1.86
N ALA A 97 16.76 -12.69 -0.73
CA ALA A 97 15.98 -12.57 0.51
C ALA A 97 15.20 -11.25 0.62
N GLN A 98 15.42 -10.30 -0.30
CA GLN A 98 14.86 -8.95 -0.23
C GLN A 98 13.54 -8.85 -1.00
N PHE A 99 12.69 -7.96 -0.50
CA PHE A 99 11.40 -7.64 -1.06
C PHE A 99 11.43 -6.25 -1.65
N PHE A 100 11.03 -6.16 -2.91
CA PHE A 100 10.99 -4.89 -3.62
C PHE A 100 9.61 -4.68 -4.19
N GLY A 101 9.34 -3.44 -4.57
CA GLY A 101 8.18 -3.13 -5.37
C GLY A 101 8.38 -1.87 -6.19
N HIS A 102 7.42 -1.63 -7.05
CA HIS A 102 7.29 -0.37 -7.76
C HIS A 102 5.82 0.04 -7.85
N ASN A 103 5.60 1.31 -8.16
CA ASN A 103 4.28 1.84 -8.45
C ASN A 103 3.98 1.72 -9.95
N ARG A 104 2.72 1.43 -10.27
CA ARG A 104 2.16 1.53 -11.62
C ARG A 104 1.06 2.57 -11.58
N THR A 105 1.30 3.70 -12.23
CA THR A 105 0.37 4.84 -12.28
C THR A 105 0.20 5.33 -13.72
N THR A 106 -0.83 6.13 -13.97
CA THR A 106 -1.06 6.74 -15.29
C THR A 106 0.02 7.76 -15.68
N TYR A 107 0.83 8.24 -14.73
CA TYR A 107 1.86 9.26 -14.93
C TYR A 107 3.28 8.72 -14.75
N MET A 108 3.46 7.40 -14.83
CA MET A 108 4.75 6.70 -14.68
C MET A 108 5.83 7.21 -15.66
N ARG A 109 5.46 7.76 -16.82
CA ARG A 109 6.41 8.38 -17.75
C ARG A 109 7.10 9.64 -17.18
N LEU A 110 6.43 10.37 -16.29
CA LEU A 110 6.92 11.62 -15.72
C LEU A 110 7.54 11.42 -14.33
N ALA A 111 6.87 10.65 -13.47
CA ALA A 111 7.31 10.41 -12.09
C ALA A 111 8.23 9.18 -11.95
N GLY A 112 8.41 8.41 -13.04
CA GLY A 112 9.06 7.11 -12.99
C GLY A 112 8.20 6.03 -12.33
N PRO A 113 8.72 4.79 -12.26
CA PRO A 113 8.05 3.66 -11.62
C PRO A 113 8.06 3.75 -10.08
N GLY A 114 8.88 4.60 -9.46
CA GLY A 114 8.90 4.72 -8.00
C GLY A 114 9.25 3.40 -7.32
N TYR A 115 10.45 2.87 -7.59
CA TYR A 115 10.92 1.63 -6.97
C TYR A 115 11.18 1.83 -5.48
N PHE A 116 10.93 0.80 -4.68
CA PHE A 116 11.15 0.81 -3.23
C PHE A 116 11.50 -0.58 -2.71
N GLN A 117 12.14 -0.62 -1.55
CA GLN A 117 12.29 -1.82 -0.75
C GLN A 117 11.13 -1.91 0.24
N ALA A 118 10.55 -3.10 0.37
CA ALA A 118 9.53 -3.40 1.37
C ALA A 118 10.18 -4.13 2.55
N LEU A 119 9.99 -3.59 3.75
CA LEU A 119 10.54 -4.11 5.00
C LEU A 119 9.42 -4.29 6.02
N THR A 120 9.54 -5.24 6.93
CA THR A 120 8.83 -5.12 8.22
C THR A 120 9.45 -3.96 8.97
N ALA A 121 8.64 -3.09 9.60
CA ALA A 121 9.20 -1.92 10.27
C ALA A 121 10.06 -2.31 11.50
N GLY A 122 9.91 -3.55 12.00
CA GLY A 122 10.80 -4.15 13.00
C GLY A 122 12.23 -4.36 12.50
N ASP A 123 12.44 -4.50 11.19
CA ASP A 123 13.76 -4.67 10.57
C ASP A 123 14.49 -3.33 10.37
N ALA A 124 13.82 -2.21 10.70
CA ALA A 124 14.34 -0.86 10.57
C ALA A 124 14.04 -0.01 11.82
N PRO A 125 14.52 -0.42 13.01
CA PRO A 125 14.14 0.18 14.29
C PRO A 125 14.50 1.67 14.41
N GLU A 126 15.62 2.10 13.81
CA GLU A 126 16.05 3.49 13.76
C GLU A 126 15.11 4.35 12.91
N ILE A 127 14.61 3.80 11.80
CA ILE A 127 13.62 4.46 10.95
C ILE A 127 12.31 4.57 11.71
N THR A 128 11.79 3.45 12.23
CA THR A 128 10.55 3.40 13.01
C THR A 128 10.52 4.40 14.15
N ARG A 129 11.60 4.48 14.95
CA ARG A 129 11.70 5.45 16.06
C ARG A 129 11.60 6.89 15.60
N ARG A 130 12.23 7.23 14.46
CA ARG A 130 12.22 8.59 13.89
C ARG A 130 10.80 9.04 13.51
N TYR A 131 9.92 8.12 13.13
CA TYR A 131 8.55 8.41 12.73
C TYR A 131 7.52 8.14 13.84
N GLY A 132 7.97 7.79 15.06
CA GLY A 132 7.08 7.56 16.20
C GLY A 132 6.10 6.40 16.00
N ILE A 133 6.49 5.38 15.23
CA ILE A 133 5.63 4.22 14.95
C ILE A 133 5.65 3.28 16.16
N GLU A 134 4.48 3.10 16.77
CA GLU A 134 4.26 2.12 17.83
C GLU A 134 3.96 0.75 17.19
N SER A 135 4.42 -0.35 17.81
CA SER A 135 4.25 -1.73 17.31
C SER A 135 4.78 -1.93 15.86
N PRO A 136 6.10 -1.75 15.63
CA PRO A 136 6.73 -1.87 14.31
C PRO A 136 6.49 -3.21 13.59
N GLU A 137 6.31 -4.28 14.34
CA GLU A 137 6.03 -5.62 13.84
C GLU A 137 4.70 -5.73 13.09
N LEU A 138 3.78 -4.78 13.32
CA LEU A 138 2.49 -4.70 12.63
C LEU A 138 2.52 -3.85 11.36
N HIS A 139 3.65 -3.18 11.11
CA HIS A 139 3.83 -2.24 10.02
C HIS A 139 4.76 -2.78 8.94
N LEU A 140 4.44 -2.48 7.69
CA LEU A 140 5.38 -2.53 6.60
C LEU A 140 5.89 -1.11 6.32
N LEU A 141 7.18 -1.03 6.04
CA LEU A 141 7.86 0.16 5.54
C LEU A 141 8.11 -0.02 4.04
N PHE A 142 7.68 0.94 3.23
CA PHE A 142 8.16 1.07 1.85
C PHE A 142 9.19 2.20 1.79
N ASP A 143 10.47 1.83 1.67
CA ASP A 143 11.58 2.76 1.59
C ASP A 143 11.96 3.03 0.13
N TYR A 144 11.65 4.23 -0.36
CA TYR A 144 11.97 4.65 -1.73
C TYR A 144 13.40 5.15 -1.88
N THR A 145 14.16 5.26 -0.79
CA THR A 145 15.59 5.55 -0.84
C THR A 145 16.43 4.30 -1.12
N SER A 146 15.84 3.12 -0.94
CA SER A 146 16.44 1.83 -1.24
C SER A 146 15.73 1.19 -2.43
N ILE A 147 16.33 1.27 -3.61
CA ILE A 147 15.81 0.66 -4.84
C ILE A 147 16.47 -0.71 -5.08
N PRO A 148 15.85 -1.60 -5.87
CA PRO A 148 16.47 -2.87 -6.23
C PRO A 148 17.79 -2.66 -6.97
N PRO A 149 18.77 -3.55 -6.78
CA PRO A 149 20.02 -3.50 -7.54
C PRO A 149 19.77 -3.86 -9.02
N GLY A 150 20.72 -3.54 -9.89
CA GLY A 150 20.58 -3.76 -11.34
C GLY A 150 20.34 -5.21 -11.72
N GLU A 151 20.91 -6.17 -10.98
CA GLU A 151 20.73 -7.61 -11.17
C GLU A 151 19.29 -8.08 -10.84
N ALA A 152 18.50 -7.26 -10.14
CA ALA A 152 17.10 -7.53 -9.87
C ALA A 152 16.17 -7.17 -11.04
N GLN A 153 16.70 -6.64 -12.16
CA GLN A 153 15.90 -6.31 -13.33
C GLN A 153 15.21 -7.54 -13.91
N ARG A 154 13.89 -7.47 -14.06
CA ARG A 154 13.08 -8.47 -14.75
C ARG A 154 12.53 -7.94 -16.07
N LYS A 155 12.32 -8.82 -17.05
CA LYS A 155 11.80 -8.44 -18.39
C LYS A 155 10.34 -7.97 -18.36
N ASP A 156 9.58 -8.44 -17.38
CA ASP A 156 8.14 -8.17 -17.19
C ASP A 156 7.86 -6.93 -16.32
N LEU A 157 8.90 -6.24 -15.85
CA LEU A 157 8.82 -5.03 -15.03
C LEU A 157 9.41 -3.81 -15.75
N PRO A 158 8.99 -2.59 -15.39
CA PRO A 158 9.62 -1.36 -15.90
C PRO A 158 11.13 -1.35 -15.62
N PRO A 159 11.94 -0.62 -16.41
CA PRO A 159 13.36 -0.46 -16.11
C PRO A 159 13.56 0.12 -14.71
N ILE A 160 14.49 -0.46 -13.95
CA ILE A 160 14.92 0.08 -12.66
C ILE A 160 15.59 1.43 -12.91
N ARG A 161 15.13 2.45 -12.19
CA ARG A 161 15.63 3.83 -12.27
C ARG A 161 15.66 4.43 -10.88
N ASP A 162 16.67 5.27 -10.64
CA ASP A 162 16.75 6.07 -9.43
C ASP A 162 15.56 7.05 -9.37
N ASN A 163 14.87 7.08 -8.23
CA ASN A 163 13.77 8.00 -7.97
C ASN A 163 14.21 9.48 -8.00
N GLN A 164 15.49 9.78 -7.77
CA GLN A 164 16.06 11.13 -7.88
C GLN A 164 16.23 11.59 -9.34
N SER A 165 16.33 10.65 -10.28
CA SER A 165 16.58 10.91 -11.71
C SER A 165 15.32 11.29 -12.50
N CYS A 166 14.14 11.20 -11.89
CA CYS A 166 12.88 11.43 -12.58
C CYS A 166 12.56 12.93 -12.73
N PRO A 167 11.93 13.35 -13.85
CA PRO A 167 11.49 14.75 -14.05
C PRO A 167 10.60 15.27 -12.92
N ILE A 168 9.68 14.43 -12.44
CA ILE A 168 8.87 14.71 -11.25
C ILE A 168 9.33 13.80 -10.12
N ARG A 169 9.98 14.37 -9.11
CA ARG A 169 10.59 13.67 -7.98
C ARG A 169 9.59 13.30 -6.88
N VAL A 170 8.47 12.67 -7.25
CA VAL A 170 7.40 12.28 -6.30
C VAL A 170 7.92 11.31 -5.24
N PHE A 171 8.76 10.36 -5.66
CA PHE A 171 9.22 9.23 -4.83
C PHE A 171 10.62 9.44 -4.24
N ALA A 172 11.30 10.53 -4.60
CA ALA A 172 12.71 10.76 -4.28
C ALA A 172 13.00 10.79 -2.78
N ASP A 173 12.12 11.44 -2.01
CA ASP A 173 12.31 11.70 -0.59
C ASP A 173 11.12 11.15 0.22
N LEU A 174 10.70 9.91 -0.01
CA LEU A 174 9.44 9.37 0.51
C LEU A 174 9.61 8.03 1.25
N ARG A 175 8.86 7.87 2.35
CA ARG A 175 8.68 6.59 3.04
C ARG A 175 7.21 6.39 3.37
N ASP A 176 6.70 5.20 3.08
CA ASP A 176 5.35 4.83 3.47
C ASP A 176 5.40 3.90 4.68
N PHE A 177 4.57 4.15 5.68
CA PHE A 177 4.33 3.19 6.76
C PHE A 177 2.89 2.72 6.65
N VAL A 178 2.70 1.43 6.43
CA VAL A 178 1.36 0.86 6.30
C VAL A 178 1.15 -0.21 7.34
N ILE A 179 -0.05 -0.22 7.89
CA ILE A 179 -0.52 -1.23 8.83
C ILE A 179 -1.57 -2.10 8.13
N PHE A 180 -1.58 -3.38 8.45
CA PHE A 180 -2.66 -4.26 8.02
C PHE A 180 -3.93 -3.84 8.73
N LEU A 181 -4.98 -3.55 7.96
CA LEU A 181 -6.36 -3.49 8.43
C LEU A 181 -7.01 -4.89 8.29
N ASP A 182 -6.61 -5.67 7.29
CA ASP A 182 -6.91 -7.09 7.10
C ASP A 182 -5.79 -7.73 6.26
N ARG A 183 -5.73 -9.05 6.13
CA ARG A 183 -4.69 -9.79 5.37
C ARG A 183 -4.45 -9.20 3.97
N ASP A 184 -5.52 -8.79 3.30
CA ASP A 184 -5.47 -8.25 1.93
C ASP A 184 -5.75 -6.74 1.87
N LEU A 185 -5.73 -6.02 3.00
CA LEU A 185 -6.03 -4.60 3.05
C LEU A 185 -5.04 -3.88 3.96
N LEU A 186 -4.21 -3.03 3.36
CA LEU A 186 -3.25 -2.17 4.04
C LEU A 186 -3.73 -0.74 4.00
N VAL A 187 -3.41 0.03 5.03
CA VAL A 187 -3.66 1.46 5.06
C VAL A 187 -2.50 2.14 5.77
N GLY A 188 -2.14 3.35 5.33
CA GLY A 188 -1.14 4.09 6.06
C GLY A 188 -0.77 5.44 5.49
N PRO A 189 -0.01 6.21 6.29
CA PRO A 189 0.59 7.46 5.86
C PRO A 189 1.80 7.27 4.94
N ALA A 190 1.94 8.22 4.02
CA ALA A 190 3.19 8.56 3.35
C ALA A 190 3.84 9.74 4.09
N PHE A 191 5.16 9.69 4.28
CA PHE A 191 5.95 10.76 4.88
C PHE A 191 7.06 11.23 3.95
N GLY A 192 7.28 12.54 3.93
CA GLY A 192 8.45 13.12 3.27
C GLY A 192 9.65 13.12 4.22
N LEU A 193 10.84 12.75 3.73
CA LEU A 193 12.06 12.70 4.56
C LEU A 193 12.45 14.05 5.17
N ARG A 194 12.07 15.15 4.52
CA ARG A 194 12.34 16.53 4.96
C ARG A 194 11.46 16.98 6.11
N ASN A 195 10.26 16.41 6.25
CA ASN A 195 9.33 16.72 7.33
C ASN A 195 8.66 15.44 7.85
N PRO A 196 9.39 14.64 8.65
CA PRO A 196 8.88 13.37 9.15
C PRO A 196 7.78 13.52 10.19
N ALA A 197 7.57 14.73 10.73
CA ALA A 197 6.61 14.98 11.80
C ALA A 197 5.15 14.97 11.33
N LYS A 198 4.89 15.11 10.03
CA LYS A 198 3.53 15.11 9.48
C LYS A 198 3.45 14.29 8.20
N PRO A 199 2.44 13.42 8.06
CA PRO A 199 2.23 12.70 6.81
C PRO A 199 1.86 13.69 5.70
N ILE A 200 2.37 13.45 4.50
CA ILE A 200 1.97 14.19 3.30
C ILE A 200 0.60 13.72 2.78
N GLY A 201 0.18 12.52 3.19
CA GLY A 201 -1.12 11.96 2.91
C GLY A 201 -1.28 10.53 3.38
N PHE A 202 -2.49 10.01 3.35
CA PHE A 202 -2.83 8.61 3.53
C PHE A 202 -3.14 7.94 2.20
N PHE A 203 -2.89 6.64 2.16
CA PHE A 203 -3.31 5.76 1.09
C PHE A 203 -3.70 4.40 1.64
N ALA A 204 -4.44 3.63 0.85
CA ALA A 204 -4.76 2.25 1.14
C ALA A 204 -4.36 1.37 -0.04
N LEU A 205 -4.11 0.09 0.25
CA LEU A 205 -3.83 -0.94 -0.74
C LEU A 205 -4.75 -2.13 -0.52
N LEU A 206 -5.33 -2.66 -1.59
CA LEU A 206 -6.16 -3.86 -1.59
C LEU A 206 -5.53 -4.93 -2.50
N ARG A 207 -5.20 -6.11 -1.96
CA ARG A 207 -4.55 -7.17 -2.73
C ARG A 207 -5.45 -7.65 -3.86
N HIS A 208 -4.85 -7.83 -5.03
CA HIS A 208 -5.50 -8.43 -6.19
C HIS A 208 -5.62 -9.96 -5.99
N ASN A 209 -6.47 -10.38 -5.06
CA ASN A 209 -6.76 -11.80 -4.79
C ASN A 209 -8.26 -12.10 -4.92
N PHE A 210 -8.92 -11.40 -5.84
CA PHE A 210 -10.20 -11.90 -6.32
C PHE A 210 -9.86 -13.10 -7.21
N PRO A 211 -10.24 -14.34 -6.86
CA PRO A 211 -10.28 -15.36 -7.89
C PRO A 211 -11.12 -14.75 -9.00
N GLU A 212 -10.58 -14.63 -10.21
CA GLU A 212 -11.45 -14.51 -11.38
C GLU A 212 -12.43 -15.65 -11.21
N ALA A 213 -13.69 -15.30 -10.89
CA ALA A 213 -14.74 -16.29 -10.81
C ALA A 213 -14.60 -17.10 -12.10
N ALA A 214 -14.56 -18.42 -11.95
CA ALA A 214 -14.66 -19.37 -13.03
C ALA A 214 -15.91 -19.02 -13.85
N THR A 215 -15.74 -18.10 -14.80
CA THR A 215 -16.77 -17.60 -15.71
C THR A 215 -16.28 -17.87 -17.12
N ARG A 216 -15.89 -19.12 -17.33
CA ARG A 216 -15.83 -19.80 -18.62
C ARG A 216 -16.10 -21.28 -18.38
N ARG A 217 -17.38 -21.63 -18.29
CA ARG A 217 -17.93 -22.85 -18.88
C ARG A 217 -19.23 -22.46 -19.55
#